data_AF-A0A379YIQ7-F1
#
_entry.id   AF-A0A379YIQ7-F1
#
_cell.length_a   1.000
_cell.length_b   1.000
_cell.length_c   1.000
_cell.angle_alpha   90.00
_cell.angle_beta   90.00
_cell.angle_gamma   90.00
#
_symmetry.space_group_name_H-M   'P 1'
#
loop_
_entity.id
_entity.type
_entity.pdbx_description
1 polymer ?
#
loop_
_entity_poly.entity_id
_entity_poly.type
_entity_poly.pdbx_seq_one_letter_code
_entity_poly.pdbx_strand_id
1 'polypeptide(L)'
;MQANLLPLVIHPEVKAALESRHAVVALESNVITHGLNYPANVETALAVEAAVRRSGAVPATIGICDGEILVGMHREQIERFATTPGIAKVSSNNLPFVLAQKSMGATTVASSLMLAELAGIGFFASAGIGGVHRGGEDSMDISSDLIQFTRTNVTVVCAGAKNILDIGRTLEFLETQCVPVVTYQTDDFPAFYCRSSGYRSPQRLDSLEAIAQAIDINRALPGSAAMVVAAPTKPEDAIDSRDVQAAIQAAIENAAAEGVTGSQVTKFIMKAVEQATHGRSAMANAAVLVNTAEIAGQLAMVYHRSR
;
A
#
# COMPACT_ATOMS: atom_id res chain seq x y z
N MET A 1 3.85 32.16 2.61
CA MET A 1 3.87 31.09 1.61
C MET A 1 5.31 30.73 1.34
N GLN A 2 5.83 29.65 1.92
CA GLN A 2 7.10 29.09 1.43
C GLN A 2 6.82 28.56 0.03
N ALA A 3 7.56 29.06 -0.97
CA ALA A 3 7.61 28.41 -2.27
C ALA A 3 8.00 26.94 -2.05
N ASN A 4 7.29 26.00 -2.68
CA ASN A 4 7.56 24.57 -2.54
C ASN A 4 9.03 24.31 -2.90
N LEU A 5 9.85 24.03 -1.89
CA LEU A 5 11.29 23.74 -2.00
C LEU A 5 11.55 22.34 -2.58
N LEU A 6 10.52 21.53 -2.75
CA LEU A 6 10.61 20.15 -3.22
C LEU A 6 10.37 20.07 -4.74
N PRO A 7 11.24 19.40 -5.50
CA PRO A 7 11.15 19.29 -6.96
C PRO A 7 10.06 18.30 -7.38
N LEU A 8 8.80 18.76 -7.34
CA LEU A 8 7.63 17.96 -7.68
C LEU A 8 7.32 18.04 -9.18
N VAL A 9 7.37 16.90 -9.86
CA VAL A 9 7.04 16.74 -11.28
C VAL A 9 5.73 15.95 -11.40
N ILE A 10 4.65 16.68 -11.66
CA ILE A 10 3.31 16.09 -11.84
C ILE A 10 3.05 15.88 -13.32
N HIS A 11 2.69 14.66 -13.68
CA HIS A 11 2.29 14.28 -15.04
C HIS A 11 1.11 15.15 -15.53
N PRO A 12 1.10 15.60 -16.80
CA PRO A 12 0.05 16.48 -17.32
C PRO A 12 -1.38 15.96 -17.11
N GLU A 13 -1.60 14.65 -17.30
CA GLU A 13 -2.91 14.02 -17.06
C GLU A 13 -3.34 14.10 -15.59
N VAL A 14 -2.41 13.84 -14.65
CA VAL A 14 -2.69 13.92 -13.21
C VAL A 14 -2.97 15.36 -12.82
N LYS A 15 -2.17 16.30 -13.32
CA LYS A 15 -2.36 17.73 -13.08
C LYS A 15 -3.74 18.20 -13.58
N ALA A 16 -4.11 17.84 -14.81
CA ALA A 16 -5.42 18.20 -15.37
C ALA A 16 -6.59 17.58 -14.59
N ALA A 17 -6.45 16.34 -14.12
CA ALA A 17 -7.43 15.68 -13.27
C ALA A 17 -7.61 16.42 -11.92
N LEU A 18 -6.50 16.79 -11.26
CA LEU A 18 -6.53 17.55 -10.02
C LEU A 18 -7.16 18.94 -10.20
N GLU A 19 -6.79 19.68 -11.25
CA GLU A 19 -7.33 21.01 -11.56
C GLU A 19 -8.84 20.97 -11.85
N SER A 20 -9.32 19.90 -12.48
CA SER A 20 -10.74 19.66 -12.76
C SER A 20 -11.49 18.97 -11.61
N ARG A 21 -10.83 18.72 -10.46
CA ARG A 21 -11.37 17.95 -9.32
C ARG A 21 -11.87 16.55 -9.71
N HIS A 22 -11.30 15.97 -10.75
CA HIS A 22 -11.53 14.59 -11.14
C HIS A 22 -10.78 13.63 -10.20
N ALA A 23 -11.27 12.39 -10.08
CA ALA A 23 -10.69 11.41 -9.18
C ALA A 23 -9.28 10.98 -9.62
N VAL A 24 -8.33 11.03 -8.69
CA VAL A 24 -6.96 10.55 -8.86
C VAL A 24 -6.63 9.55 -7.76
N VAL A 25 -5.98 8.44 -8.12
CA VAL A 25 -5.50 7.42 -7.18
C VAL A 25 -3.99 7.29 -7.28
N ALA A 26 -3.31 7.56 -6.18
CA ALA A 26 -1.87 7.37 -6.05
C ALA A 26 -1.50 5.88 -5.92
N LEU A 27 -0.36 5.50 -6.48
CA LEU A 27 0.18 4.14 -6.46
C LEU A 27 1.66 4.17 -6.04
N GLU A 28 2.11 3.19 -5.24
CA GLU A 28 3.50 3.10 -4.79
C GLU A 28 4.42 2.47 -5.85
N SER A 29 5.71 2.87 -5.88
CA SER A 29 6.69 2.27 -6.80
C SER A 29 7.52 1.14 -6.18
N ASN A 30 7.51 0.97 -4.85
CA ASN A 30 8.26 -0.11 -4.18
C ASN A 30 7.85 -1.51 -4.66
N VAL A 31 6.60 -1.71 -5.07
CA VAL A 31 6.14 -2.99 -5.65
C VAL A 31 6.75 -3.29 -7.02
N ILE A 32 7.17 -2.26 -7.77
CA ILE A 32 7.80 -2.39 -9.09
C ILE A 32 9.24 -2.93 -8.93
N THR A 33 9.99 -2.36 -7.98
CA THR A 33 11.42 -2.68 -7.81
C THR A 33 11.65 -3.85 -6.85
N HIS A 34 10.86 -3.96 -5.78
CA HIS A 34 11.11 -4.90 -4.69
C HIS A 34 9.99 -5.93 -4.48
N GLY A 35 8.97 -5.92 -5.33
CA GLY A 35 7.81 -6.81 -5.22
C GLY A 35 7.86 -8.02 -6.16
N LEU A 36 8.06 -7.78 -7.46
CA LEU A 36 8.04 -8.81 -8.50
C LEU A 36 9.31 -8.74 -9.36
N ASN A 37 9.65 -9.86 -10.00
CA ASN A 37 10.77 -9.93 -10.93
C ASN A 37 10.36 -9.41 -12.32
N TYR A 38 11.33 -8.92 -13.09
CA TYR A 38 11.13 -8.58 -14.51
C TYR A 38 10.83 -9.82 -15.36
N PRO A 39 9.88 -9.76 -16.33
CA PRO A 39 9.07 -8.62 -16.74
C PRO A 39 7.74 -8.44 -15.96
N ALA A 40 7.41 -9.37 -15.07
CA ALA A 40 6.12 -9.39 -14.36
C ALA A 40 5.88 -8.12 -13.52
N ASN A 41 6.94 -7.46 -13.02
CA ASN A 41 6.82 -6.19 -12.33
C ASN A 41 6.28 -5.04 -13.20
N VAL A 42 6.74 -4.91 -14.45
CA VAL A 42 6.23 -3.91 -15.41
C VAL A 42 4.78 -4.24 -15.77
N GLU A 43 4.52 -5.50 -16.12
CA GLU A 43 3.19 -5.96 -16.51
C GLU A 43 2.17 -5.71 -15.40
N THR A 44 2.54 -5.99 -14.16
CA THR A 44 1.69 -5.75 -12.99
C THR A 44 1.48 -4.27 -12.75
N ALA A 45 2.54 -3.44 -12.81
CA ALA A 45 2.41 -1.99 -12.63
C ALA A 45 1.44 -1.37 -13.64
N LEU A 46 1.56 -1.76 -14.93
CA LEU A 46 0.67 -1.30 -15.98
C LEU A 46 -0.76 -1.83 -15.81
N ALA A 47 -0.93 -3.08 -15.36
CA ALA A 47 -2.23 -3.66 -15.07
C ALA A 47 -2.94 -2.94 -13.91
N VAL A 48 -2.18 -2.50 -12.91
CA VAL A 48 -2.67 -1.69 -11.78
C VAL A 48 -3.12 -0.31 -12.26
N GLU A 49 -2.33 0.38 -13.08
CA GLU A 49 -2.75 1.65 -13.68
C GLU A 49 -4.01 1.49 -14.53
N ALA A 50 -4.08 0.42 -15.34
CA ALA A 50 -5.26 0.10 -16.13
C ALA A 50 -6.49 -0.16 -15.25
N ALA A 51 -6.32 -0.76 -14.07
CA ALA A 51 -7.41 -1.01 -13.13
C ALA A 51 -8.03 0.27 -12.59
N VAL A 52 -7.20 1.25 -12.19
CA VAL A 52 -7.67 2.59 -11.80
C VAL A 52 -8.43 3.25 -12.94
N ARG A 53 -7.89 3.18 -14.17
CA ARG A 53 -8.51 3.76 -15.37
C ARG A 53 -9.86 3.15 -15.70
N ARG A 54 -10.02 1.82 -15.57
CA ARG A 54 -11.31 1.13 -15.80
C ARG A 54 -12.42 1.65 -14.88
N SER A 55 -12.07 2.07 -13.67
CA SER A 55 -13.02 2.68 -12.73
C SER A 55 -13.40 4.12 -13.10
N GLY A 56 -12.67 4.75 -14.02
CA GLY A 56 -12.85 6.14 -14.45
C GLY A 56 -11.93 7.15 -13.76
N ALA A 57 -11.11 6.71 -12.80
CA ALA A 57 -10.13 7.56 -12.12
C ALA A 57 -8.79 7.62 -12.89
N VAL A 58 -7.95 8.60 -12.56
CA VAL A 58 -6.60 8.74 -13.14
C VAL A 58 -5.56 8.13 -12.19
N PRO A 59 -4.72 7.18 -12.65
CA PRO A 59 -3.63 6.64 -11.84
C PRO A 59 -2.47 7.64 -11.71
N ALA A 60 -1.83 7.66 -10.55
CA ALA A 60 -0.64 8.44 -10.30
C ALA A 60 0.42 7.58 -9.59
N THR A 61 1.20 6.80 -10.34
CA THR A 61 2.35 6.07 -9.80
C THR A 61 3.42 7.05 -9.32
N ILE A 62 3.87 6.92 -8.07
CA ILE A 62 4.78 7.86 -7.41
C ILE A 62 6.17 7.24 -7.25
N GLY A 63 7.21 7.95 -7.64
CA GLY A 63 8.61 7.53 -7.50
C GLY A 63 9.56 8.72 -7.39
N ILE A 64 10.85 8.44 -7.17
CA ILE A 64 11.90 9.46 -7.17
C ILE A 64 12.90 9.12 -8.25
N CYS A 65 13.22 10.09 -9.11
CA CYS A 65 14.23 9.93 -10.15
C CYS A 65 15.06 11.19 -10.28
N ASP A 66 16.39 11.06 -10.25
CA ASP A 66 17.33 12.15 -10.48
C ASP A 66 17.09 13.37 -9.55
N GLY A 67 16.58 13.11 -8.35
CA GLY A 67 16.25 14.10 -7.31
C GLY A 67 14.87 14.71 -7.42
N GLU A 68 14.08 14.33 -8.42
CA GLU A 68 12.71 14.79 -8.63
C GLU A 68 11.69 13.79 -8.09
N ILE A 69 10.61 14.31 -7.51
CA ILE A 69 9.44 13.52 -7.12
C ILE A 69 8.54 13.41 -8.34
N LEU A 70 8.40 12.20 -8.87
CA LEU A 70 7.52 11.90 -9.98
C LEU A 70 6.13 11.54 -9.46
N VAL A 71 5.08 12.19 -9.96
CA VAL A 71 3.68 11.89 -9.66
C VAL A 71 2.94 11.62 -10.97
N GLY A 72 2.63 10.35 -11.23
CA GLY A 72 2.12 9.88 -12.52
C GLY A 72 3.25 9.46 -13.46
N MET A 73 3.99 8.42 -13.11
CA MET A 73 5.06 7.92 -13.96
C MET A 73 4.55 7.47 -15.34
N HIS A 74 5.28 7.82 -16.40
CA HIS A 74 5.07 7.26 -17.73
C HIS A 74 5.59 5.81 -17.82
N ARG A 75 5.19 5.10 -18.88
CA ARG A 75 5.62 3.72 -19.13
C ARG A 75 7.13 3.55 -19.12
N GLU A 76 7.88 4.45 -19.75
CA GLU A 76 9.34 4.39 -19.83
C GLU A 76 9.98 4.54 -18.43
N GLN A 77 9.37 5.36 -17.57
CA GLN A 77 9.83 5.52 -16.19
C GLN A 77 9.53 4.27 -15.37
N ILE A 78 8.35 3.64 -15.54
CA ILE A 78 8.01 2.36 -14.92
C ILE A 78 9.00 1.27 -15.36
N GLU A 79 9.29 1.17 -16.66
CA GLU A 79 10.26 0.21 -17.21
C GLU A 79 11.67 0.48 -16.68
N ARG A 80 12.10 1.74 -16.55
CA ARG A 80 13.38 2.11 -15.93
C ARG A 80 13.44 1.66 -14.47
N PHE A 81 12.37 1.83 -13.70
CA PHE A 81 12.30 1.38 -12.30
C PHE A 81 12.30 -0.15 -12.14
N ALA A 82 11.74 -0.85 -13.13
CA ALA A 82 11.66 -2.30 -13.13
C ALA A 82 12.97 -3.00 -13.51
N THR A 83 13.84 -2.31 -14.26
CA THR A 83 15.07 -2.89 -14.84
C THR A 83 16.34 -2.38 -14.19
N THR A 84 16.31 -1.19 -13.56
CA THR A 84 17.50 -0.60 -12.92
C THR A 84 17.77 -1.31 -11.58
N PRO A 85 18.94 -1.96 -11.40
CA PRO A 85 19.27 -2.62 -10.15
C PRO A 85 19.62 -1.60 -9.06
N GLY A 86 19.39 -1.97 -7.80
CA GLY A 86 19.87 -1.21 -6.64
C GLY A 86 19.14 0.11 -6.38
N ILE A 87 17.95 0.33 -6.96
CA ILE A 87 17.08 1.45 -6.57
C ILE A 87 16.78 1.34 -5.06
N ALA A 88 16.89 2.47 -4.36
CA ALA A 88 16.67 2.51 -2.93
C ALA A 88 15.18 2.32 -2.60
N LYS A 89 14.88 1.51 -1.58
CA LYS A 89 13.55 1.48 -0.95
C LYS A 89 13.38 2.72 -0.07
N VAL A 90 12.40 3.55 -0.38
CA VAL A 90 12.24 4.86 0.24
C VAL A 90 11.02 4.90 1.16
N SER A 91 11.26 5.13 2.44
CA SER A 91 10.24 5.48 3.43
C SER A 91 10.38 6.94 3.87
N SER A 92 9.48 7.42 4.71
CA SER A 92 9.48 8.80 5.19
C SER A 92 10.77 9.19 5.92
N ASN A 93 11.47 8.24 6.55
CA ASN A 93 12.70 8.49 7.29
C ASN A 93 13.95 8.69 6.40
N ASN A 94 13.96 8.17 5.17
CA ASN A 94 15.11 8.26 4.27
C ASN A 94 14.84 9.08 2.99
N LEU A 95 13.59 9.48 2.76
CA LEU A 95 13.17 10.35 1.65
C LEU A 95 14.05 11.61 1.48
N PRO A 96 14.38 12.39 2.54
CA PRO A 96 15.20 13.59 2.37
C PRO A 96 16.60 13.31 1.82
N PHE A 97 17.20 12.18 2.21
CA PHE A 97 18.55 11.82 1.77
C PHE A 97 18.56 11.38 0.32
N VAL A 98 17.56 10.62 -0.12
CA VAL A 98 17.44 10.18 -1.52
C VAL A 98 17.25 11.37 -2.45
N LEU A 99 16.41 12.34 -2.06
CA LEU A 99 16.23 13.59 -2.80
C LEU A 99 17.51 14.43 -2.85
N ALA A 100 18.19 14.62 -1.72
CA ALA A 100 19.43 15.39 -1.65
C ALA A 100 20.56 14.76 -2.49
N GLN A 101 20.62 13.42 -2.53
CA GLN A 101 21.59 12.66 -3.34
C GLN A 101 21.19 12.55 -4.81
N LYS A 102 20.03 13.06 -5.20
CA LYS A 102 19.47 12.96 -6.56
C LYS A 102 19.44 11.53 -7.09
N SER A 103 19.19 10.56 -6.20
CA SER A 103 19.18 9.14 -6.54
C SER A 103 17.79 8.66 -6.94
N MET A 104 17.71 7.49 -7.58
CA MET A 104 16.44 6.81 -7.80
C MET A 104 15.91 6.21 -6.49
N GLY A 105 14.59 6.30 -6.30
CA GLY A 105 13.94 5.83 -5.08
C GLY A 105 12.55 5.26 -5.34
N ALA A 106 12.35 4.01 -4.99
CA ALA A 106 11.06 3.33 -5.03
C ALA A 106 10.31 3.59 -3.71
N THR A 107 9.19 4.30 -3.79
CA THR A 107 8.44 4.77 -2.62
C THR A 107 7.62 3.62 -2.01
N THR A 108 7.72 3.46 -0.70
CA THR A 108 6.83 2.62 0.12
C THR A 108 5.51 3.33 0.37
N VAL A 109 4.50 2.62 0.90
CA VAL A 109 3.25 3.21 1.38
C VAL A 109 3.49 4.53 2.16
N ALA A 110 4.32 4.53 3.20
CA ALA A 110 4.58 5.76 3.98
C ALA A 110 5.05 6.97 3.12
N SER A 111 6.05 6.79 2.25
CA SER A 111 6.52 7.91 1.43
C SER A 111 5.54 8.25 0.30
N SER A 112 4.85 7.27 -0.29
CA SER A 112 3.82 7.51 -1.29
C SER A 112 2.67 8.34 -0.74
N LEU A 113 2.21 8.11 0.50
CA LEU A 113 1.16 8.91 1.12
C LEU A 113 1.57 10.38 1.33
N MET A 114 2.79 10.59 1.84
CA MET A 114 3.33 11.93 2.04
C MET A 114 3.39 12.71 0.71
N LEU A 115 3.84 12.04 -0.35
CA LEU A 115 4.00 12.65 -1.68
C LEU A 115 2.65 12.80 -2.41
N ALA A 116 1.70 11.89 -2.19
CA ALA A 116 0.34 12.00 -2.68
C ALA A 116 -0.36 13.22 -2.06
N GLU A 117 -0.27 13.41 -0.74
CA GLU A 117 -0.82 14.59 -0.06
C GLU A 117 -0.15 15.89 -0.54
N LEU A 118 1.16 15.89 -0.70
CA LEU A 118 1.90 17.03 -1.26
C LEU A 118 1.41 17.41 -2.67
N ALA A 119 1.00 16.42 -3.47
CA ALA A 119 0.43 16.62 -4.80
C ALA A 119 -1.08 16.89 -4.79
N GLY A 120 -1.75 16.88 -3.63
CA GLY A 120 -3.20 17.09 -3.51
C GLY A 120 -4.06 15.86 -3.86
N ILE A 121 -3.47 14.66 -3.86
CA ILE A 121 -4.17 13.40 -4.15
C ILE A 121 -4.71 12.81 -2.84
N GLY A 122 -6.02 12.58 -2.77
CA GLY A 122 -6.70 12.09 -1.56
C GLY A 122 -6.87 10.58 -1.46
N PHE A 123 -6.53 9.80 -2.48
CA PHE A 123 -6.72 8.35 -2.52
C PHE A 123 -5.43 7.64 -2.91
N PHE A 124 -5.15 6.51 -2.27
CA PHE A 124 -3.98 5.69 -2.52
C PHE A 124 -4.36 4.21 -2.48
N ALA A 125 -3.76 3.41 -3.38
CA ALA A 125 -3.93 1.97 -3.39
C ALA A 125 -2.60 1.23 -3.23
N SER A 126 -2.62 0.16 -2.44
CA SER A 126 -1.54 -0.82 -2.34
C SER A 126 -2.15 -2.21 -2.15
N ALA A 127 -1.39 -3.28 -2.39
CA ALA A 127 -1.90 -4.61 -2.09
C ALA A 127 -2.01 -4.85 -0.58
N GLY A 128 -1.07 -4.34 0.21
CA GLY A 128 -1.08 -4.56 1.65
C GLY A 128 -0.16 -3.59 2.37
N ILE A 129 -0.65 -3.10 3.50
CA ILE A 129 0.11 -2.17 4.34
C ILE A 129 1.21 -2.93 5.11
N GLY A 130 2.25 -2.21 5.52
CA GLY A 130 3.09 -2.63 6.63
C GLY A 130 2.32 -2.59 7.95
N GLY A 131 2.95 -3.05 9.01
CA GLY A 131 2.32 -3.18 10.32
C GLY A 131 3.33 -3.51 11.41
N VAL A 132 2.82 -4.03 12.52
CA VAL A 132 3.66 -4.59 13.58
C VAL A 132 4.20 -5.94 13.11
N HIS A 133 5.52 -6.11 13.13
CA HIS A 133 6.11 -7.40 12.80
C HIS A 133 5.88 -8.41 13.95
N ARG A 134 5.97 -9.71 13.64
CA ARG A 134 5.89 -10.76 14.67
C ARG A 134 7.08 -10.66 15.62
N GLY A 135 6.84 -10.62 16.93
CA GLY A 135 7.87 -10.27 17.93
C GLY A 135 8.17 -8.77 18.00
N GLY A 136 7.31 -7.94 17.41
CA GLY A 136 7.42 -6.48 17.40
C GLY A 136 7.29 -5.85 18.79
N GLU A 137 6.67 -6.54 19.74
CA GLU A 137 6.58 -6.13 21.15
C GLU A 137 7.93 -6.02 21.85
N ASP A 138 8.90 -6.85 21.46
CA ASP A 138 10.24 -6.88 22.05
C ASP A 138 11.23 -6.14 21.15
N SER A 139 11.14 -6.39 19.84
CA SER A 139 12.08 -5.85 18.86
C SER A 139 11.80 -4.40 18.45
N MET A 140 10.57 -3.92 18.67
CA MET A 140 10.06 -2.65 18.16
C MET A 140 10.14 -2.53 16.63
N ASP A 141 10.17 -3.66 15.90
CA ASP A 141 10.09 -3.70 14.44
C ASP A 141 8.64 -3.41 13.98
N ILE A 142 8.35 -2.12 13.82
CA ILE A 142 7.03 -1.58 13.48
C ILE A 142 7.17 -0.72 12.23
N SER A 143 6.33 -1.01 11.22
CA SER A 143 6.36 -0.25 9.96
C SER A 143 6.04 1.23 10.19
N SER A 144 6.83 2.09 9.54
CA SER A 144 6.58 3.52 9.46
C SER A 144 5.24 3.87 8.81
N ASP A 145 4.61 2.95 8.08
CA ASP A 145 3.28 3.14 7.49
C ASP A 145 2.25 3.52 8.58
N LEU A 146 2.28 2.84 9.72
CA LEU A 146 1.33 3.06 10.81
C LEU A 146 1.45 4.48 11.39
N ILE A 147 2.67 4.99 11.48
CA ILE A 147 2.93 6.37 11.91
C ILE A 147 2.55 7.35 10.80
N GLN A 148 2.75 7.01 9.53
CA GLN A 148 2.38 7.90 8.44
C GLN A 148 0.86 8.09 8.33
N PHE A 149 0.08 7.06 8.67
CA PHE A 149 -1.37 7.17 8.72
C PHE A 149 -1.87 8.24 9.70
N THR A 150 -1.09 8.61 10.73
CA THR A 150 -1.45 9.68 11.67
C THR A 150 -1.05 11.08 11.19
N ARG A 151 -0.38 11.18 10.05
CA ARG A 151 0.27 12.41 9.56
C ARG A 151 -0.16 12.86 8.18
N THR A 152 -0.97 12.05 7.48
CA THR A 152 -1.44 12.33 6.13
C THR A 152 -2.94 12.11 6.05
N ASN A 153 -3.65 12.96 5.32
CA ASN A 153 -5.09 12.84 5.11
C ASN A 153 -5.41 12.18 3.76
N VAL A 154 -4.81 11.01 3.53
CA VAL A 154 -4.99 10.21 2.31
C VAL A 154 -5.71 8.92 2.68
N THR A 155 -6.78 8.59 1.95
CA THR A 155 -7.49 7.32 2.13
C THR A 155 -6.67 6.19 1.52
N VAL A 156 -6.42 5.15 2.30
CA VAL A 156 -5.59 4.00 1.93
C VAL A 156 -6.49 2.80 1.64
N VAL A 157 -6.51 2.33 0.40
CA VAL A 157 -7.22 1.11 0.01
C VAL A 157 -6.22 -0.03 -0.12
N CYS A 158 -6.42 -1.11 0.62
CA CYS A 158 -5.52 -2.27 0.63
C CYS A 158 -6.26 -3.58 0.90
N ALA A 159 -5.61 -4.73 0.75
CA ALA A 159 -6.15 -6.01 1.21
C ALA A 159 -5.70 -6.32 2.66
N GLY A 160 -5.73 -5.30 3.52
CA GLY A 160 -5.28 -5.39 4.91
C GLY A 160 -3.76 -5.34 5.05
N ALA A 161 -3.24 -5.94 6.12
CA ALA A 161 -1.81 -6.01 6.39
C ALA A 161 -1.19 -7.27 5.75
N LYS A 162 0.09 -7.18 5.38
CA LYS A 162 0.83 -8.33 4.84
C LYS A 162 0.78 -9.50 5.84
N ASN A 163 0.42 -10.70 5.36
CA ASN A 163 0.19 -11.89 6.19
C ASN A 163 1.41 -12.35 7.01
N ILE A 164 2.62 -11.94 6.63
CA ILE A 164 3.86 -12.16 7.38
C ILE A 164 3.94 -11.36 8.70
N LEU A 165 3.07 -10.36 8.88
CA LEU A 165 3.03 -9.47 10.04
C LEU A 165 2.15 -10.03 11.16
N ASP A 166 2.18 -9.36 12.30
CA ASP A 166 1.23 -9.56 13.39
C ASP A 166 0.00 -8.67 13.16
N ILE A 167 -1.07 -9.26 12.62
CA ILE A 167 -2.29 -8.53 12.27
C ILE A 167 -3.02 -8.05 13.53
N GLY A 168 -3.07 -8.84 14.60
CA GLY A 168 -3.70 -8.47 15.85
C GLY A 168 -3.06 -7.22 16.45
N ARG A 169 -1.73 -7.25 16.63
CA ARG A 169 -0.99 -6.08 17.12
C ARG A 169 -1.05 -4.89 16.16
N THR A 170 -1.14 -5.13 14.85
CA THR A 170 -1.33 -4.04 13.88
C THR A 170 -2.67 -3.33 14.08
N LEU A 171 -3.76 -4.07 14.30
CA LEU A 171 -5.08 -3.49 14.59
C LEU A 171 -5.08 -2.72 15.92
N GLU A 172 -4.49 -3.27 16.98
CA GLU A 172 -4.33 -2.60 18.28
C GLU A 172 -3.53 -1.30 18.16
N PHE A 173 -2.47 -1.30 17.34
CA PHE A 173 -1.67 -0.11 17.09
C PHE A 173 -2.47 0.97 16.36
N LEU A 174 -3.23 0.58 15.33
CA LEU A 174 -4.09 1.50 14.57
C LEU A 174 -5.18 2.10 15.47
N GLU A 175 -5.81 1.29 16.32
CA GLU A 175 -6.76 1.75 17.33
C GLU A 175 -6.11 2.77 18.28
N THR A 176 -4.96 2.43 18.86
CA THR A 176 -4.22 3.31 19.78
C THR A 176 -3.86 4.66 19.15
N GLN A 177 -3.56 4.65 17.84
CA GLN A 177 -3.22 5.84 17.07
C GLN A 177 -4.46 6.57 16.49
N CYS A 178 -5.66 6.14 16.83
CA CYS A 178 -6.92 6.70 16.35
C CYS A 178 -7.06 6.69 14.82
N VAL A 179 -6.46 5.71 14.13
CA VAL A 179 -6.57 5.54 12.68
C VAL A 179 -7.85 4.76 12.36
N PRO A 180 -8.84 5.36 11.66
CA PRO A 180 -10.06 4.64 11.32
C PRO A 180 -9.77 3.50 10.34
N VAL A 181 -10.27 2.30 10.66
CA VAL A 181 -10.20 1.12 9.81
C VAL A 181 -11.60 0.64 9.50
N VAL A 182 -11.90 0.45 8.23
CA VAL A 182 -13.14 -0.15 7.76
C VAL A 182 -12.84 -1.25 6.76
N THR A 183 -13.61 -2.35 6.81
CA THR A 183 -13.52 -3.41 5.82
C THR A 183 -14.77 -3.45 4.95
N TYR A 184 -14.54 -3.52 3.64
CA TYR A 184 -15.59 -3.57 2.63
C TYR A 184 -16.21 -4.97 2.58
N GLN A 185 -17.52 -5.05 2.86
CA GLN A 185 -18.37 -6.24 2.69
C GLN A 185 -18.04 -7.47 3.54
N THR A 186 -17.19 -7.35 4.57
CA THR A 186 -16.87 -8.47 5.46
C THR A 186 -16.52 -7.98 6.87
N ASP A 187 -16.83 -8.81 7.87
CA ASP A 187 -16.50 -8.58 9.28
C ASP A 187 -15.08 -9.04 9.64
N ASP A 188 -14.42 -9.79 8.74
CA ASP A 188 -13.05 -10.27 8.92
C ASP A 188 -12.07 -9.33 8.22
N PHE A 189 -11.01 -8.93 8.93
CA PHE A 189 -9.95 -8.11 8.36
C PHE A 189 -9.09 -8.97 7.42
N PRO A 190 -8.92 -8.62 6.14
CA PRO A 190 -8.18 -9.47 5.20
C PRO A 190 -6.68 -9.53 5.54
N ALA A 191 -6.05 -10.67 5.19
CA ALA A 191 -4.63 -10.91 5.35
C ALA A 191 -3.94 -10.96 3.97
N PHE A 192 -3.88 -9.82 3.29
CA PHE A 192 -3.22 -9.66 1.99
C PHE A 192 -3.90 -10.51 0.90
N TYR A 193 -3.22 -11.52 0.34
CA TYR A 193 -3.85 -12.47 -0.60
C TYR A 193 -4.69 -13.56 0.08
N CYS A 194 -4.78 -13.57 1.41
CA CYS A 194 -5.72 -14.41 2.16
C CYS A 194 -6.97 -13.58 2.48
N ARG A 195 -8.16 -14.07 2.09
CA ARG A 195 -9.42 -13.35 2.32
C ARG A 195 -9.76 -13.16 3.80
N SER A 196 -9.31 -14.07 4.67
CA SER A 196 -9.49 -13.98 6.11
C SER A 196 -8.15 -14.00 6.83
N SER A 197 -8.03 -13.18 7.87
CA SER A 197 -6.94 -13.23 8.84
C SER A 197 -7.29 -13.99 10.12
N GLY A 198 -8.59 -14.21 10.36
CA GLY A 198 -9.13 -14.67 11.65
C GLY A 198 -9.31 -13.54 12.68
N TYR A 199 -8.93 -12.31 12.35
CA TYR A 199 -9.17 -11.13 13.17
C TYR A 199 -10.39 -10.38 12.67
N ARG A 200 -11.27 -10.00 13.61
CA ARG A 200 -12.44 -9.18 13.30
C ARG A 200 -11.99 -7.77 12.93
N SER A 201 -12.55 -7.23 11.86
CA SER A 201 -12.35 -5.83 11.48
C SER A 201 -13.01 -4.88 12.49
N PRO A 202 -12.39 -3.73 12.81
CA PRO A 202 -12.99 -2.74 13.69
C PRO A 202 -14.35 -2.23 13.21
N GLN A 203 -14.55 -2.11 11.89
CA GLN A 203 -15.81 -1.69 11.29
C GLN A 203 -16.03 -2.37 9.93
N ARG A 204 -17.29 -2.63 9.61
CA ARG A 204 -17.74 -3.13 8.30
C ARG A 204 -18.66 -2.12 7.64
N LEU A 205 -18.46 -1.87 6.34
CA LEU A 205 -19.40 -1.16 5.48
C LEU A 205 -19.60 -1.94 4.18
N ASP A 206 -20.84 -2.02 3.71
CA ASP A 206 -21.21 -2.88 2.56
C ASP A 206 -21.31 -2.14 1.22
N SER A 207 -21.19 -0.81 1.21
CA SER A 207 -21.24 0.01 -0.01
C SER A 207 -20.13 1.06 -0.06
N LEU A 208 -19.68 1.39 -1.27
CA LEU A 208 -18.65 2.41 -1.48
C LEU A 208 -19.19 3.81 -1.16
N GLU A 209 -20.50 4.04 -1.31
CA GLU A 209 -21.16 5.29 -0.95
C GLU A 209 -21.08 5.56 0.56
N ALA A 210 -21.32 4.54 1.38
CA ALA A 210 -21.21 4.66 2.82
C ALA A 210 -19.76 4.93 3.25
N ILE A 211 -18.79 4.26 2.60
CA ILE A 211 -17.36 4.50 2.84
C ILE A 211 -16.98 5.92 2.41
N ALA A 212 -17.44 6.39 1.25
CA ALA A 212 -17.19 7.75 0.77
C ALA A 212 -17.72 8.81 1.75
N GLN A 213 -18.94 8.61 2.28
CA GLN A 213 -19.50 9.49 3.30
C GLN A 213 -18.67 9.48 4.60
N ALA A 214 -18.20 8.31 5.04
CA ALA A 214 -17.32 8.20 6.20
C ALA A 214 -15.98 8.92 5.98
N ILE A 215 -15.42 8.87 4.77
CA ILE A 215 -14.21 9.61 4.40
C ILE A 215 -14.44 11.12 4.49
N ASP A 216 -15.56 11.62 3.97
CA ASP A 216 -15.91 13.04 4.07
C ASP A 216 -16.05 13.51 5.52
N ILE A 217 -16.75 12.72 6.35
CA ILE A 217 -16.90 13.02 7.77
C ILE A 217 -15.54 12.99 8.46
N ASN A 218 -14.73 11.95 8.24
CA ASN A 218 -13.39 11.84 8.81
C ASN A 218 -12.56 13.09 8.48
N ARG A 219 -12.53 13.50 7.21
CA ARG A 219 -11.78 14.70 6.75
C ARG A 219 -12.27 16.01 7.35
N ALA A 220 -13.52 16.08 7.81
CA ALA A 220 -14.09 17.26 8.45
C ALA A 220 -13.79 17.33 9.96
N LEU A 221 -13.32 16.24 10.58
CA LEU A 221 -13.01 16.21 12.01
C LEU A 221 -11.65 16.87 12.31
N PRO A 222 -11.53 17.61 13.43
CA PRO A 222 -10.24 18.15 13.86
C PRO A 222 -9.22 17.05 14.11
N GLY A 223 -7.99 17.23 13.62
CA GLY A 223 -6.91 16.24 13.80
C GLY A 223 -7.08 14.96 12.98
N SER A 224 -7.99 14.95 11.98
CA SER A 224 -8.18 13.82 11.09
C SER A 224 -6.89 13.45 10.36
N ALA A 225 -6.67 12.15 10.20
CA ALA A 225 -5.58 11.60 9.41
C ALA A 225 -6.13 10.53 8.45
N ALA A 226 -5.28 9.61 8.01
CA ALA A 226 -5.61 8.62 7.00
C ALA A 226 -6.74 7.71 7.50
N MET A 227 -7.57 7.26 6.56
CA MET A 227 -8.51 6.16 6.79
C MET A 227 -8.02 4.94 6.02
N VAL A 228 -7.98 3.78 6.67
CA VAL A 228 -7.67 2.49 6.04
C VAL A 228 -8.97 1.82 5.63
N VAL A 229 -9.12 1.58 4.34
CA VAL A 229 -10.21 0.82 3.73
C VAL A 229 -9.65 -0.52 3.29
N ALA A 230 -9.91 -1.56 4.07
CA ALA A 230 -9.51 -2.91 3.73
C ALA A 230 -10.54 -3.55 2.78
N ALA A 231 -10.07 -4.14 1.69
CA ALA A 231 -10.88 -4.80 0.69
C ALA A 231 -10.30 -6.20 0.42
N PRO A 232 -11.01 -7.28 0.77
CA PRO A 232 -10.49 -8.63 0.56
C PRO A 232 -10.26 -8.91 -0.94
N THR A 233 -9.24 -9.71 -1.24
CA THR A 233 -8.99 -10.18 -2.61
C THR A 233 -10.16 -11.00 -3.16
N LYS A 234 -10.27 -11.12 -4.48
CA LYS A 234 -11.33 -11.91 -5.11
C LYS A 234 -11.20 -13.40 -4.73
N PRO A 235 -12.31 -14.15 -4.56
CA PRO A 235 -12.25 -15.56 -4.16
C PRO A 235 -11.37 -16.44 -5.06
N GLU A 236 -11.39 -16.18 -6.36
CA GLU A 236 -10.62 -16.90 -7.38
C GLU A 236 -9.10 -16.68 -7.28
N ASP A 237 -8.67 -15.56 -6.69
CA ASP A 237 -7.27 -15.18 -6.54
C ASP A 237 -6.71 -15.48 -5.14
N ALA A 238 -7.58 -15.94 -4.23
CA ALA A 238 -7.25 -16.11 -2.82
C ALA A 238 -6.41 -17.37 -2.57
N ILE A 239 -5.46 -17.27 -1.64
CA ILE A 239 -4.77 -18.43 -1.06
C ILE A 239 -5.43 -18.76 0.28
N ASP A 240 -5.56 -20.05 0.59
CA ASP A 240 -6.10 -20.52 1.87
C ASP A 240 -5.20 -20.03 3.02
N SER A 241 -5.81 -19.34 3.99
CA SER A 241 -5.11 -18.79 5.15
C SER A 241 -4.39 -19.86 5.97
N ARG A 242 -4.90 -21.10 5.99
CA ARG A 242 -4.30 -22.22 6.74
C ARG A 242 -2.97 -22.66 6.15
N ASP A 243 -2.89 -22.76 4.82
CA ASP A 243 -1.65 -23.14 4.11
C ASP A 243 -0.53 -22.13 4.43
N VAL A 244 -0.88 -20.84 4.38
CA VAL A 244 0.05 -19.75 4.63
C VAL A 244 0.45 -19.69 6.09
N GLN A 245 -0.49 -19.80 7.02
CA GLN A 245 -0.21 -19.78 8.46
C GLN A 245 0.70 -20.94 8.86
N ALA A 246 0.47 -22.15 8.33
CA ALA A 246 1.35 -23.29 8.58
C ALA A 246 2.79 -23.02 8.11
N ALA A 247 2.95 -22.45 6.91
CA ALA A 247 4.27 -22.09 6.38
C ALA A 247 4.97 -21.00 7.22
N ILE A 248 4.22 -19.97 7.66
CA ILE A 248 4.74 -18.90 8.51
C ILE A 248 5.18 -19.46 9.86
N GLN A 249 4.37 -20.31 10.49
CA GLN A 249 4.67 -20.87 11.80
C GLN A 249 5.94 -21.74 11.76
N ALA A 250 6.05 -22.62 10.77
CA ALA A 250 7.26 -23.41 10.55
C ALA A 250 8.50 -22.53 10.30
N ALA A 251 8.34 -21.42 9.57
CA ALA A 251 9.43 -20.49 9.31
C ALA A 251 9.91 -19.77 10.57
N ILE A 252 9.01 -19.40 11.48
CA ILE A 252 9.34 -18.75 12.76
C ILE A 252 10.10 -19.71 13.67
N GLU A 253 9.65 -20.96 13.77
CA GLU A 253 10.32 -22.00 14.58
C GLU A 253 11.73 -22.27 14.07
N ASN A 254 11.91 -22.39 12.75
CA ASN A 254 13.22 -22.57 12.14
C ASN A 254 14.13 -21.33 12.33
N ALA A 255 13.60 -20.12 12.16
CA ALA A 255 14.34 -18.88 12.39
C ALA A 255 14.85 -18.78 13.83
N ALA A 256 14.03 -19.18 14.82
CA ALA A 256 14.42 -19.22 16.22
C ALA A 256 15.53 -20.27 16.47
N ALA A 257 15.42 -21.46 15.87
CA ALA A 257 16.45 -22.50 15.97
C ALA A 257 17.79 -22.07 15.36
N GLU A 258 17.76 -21.26 14.30
CA GLU A 258 18.94 -20.70 13.62
C GLU A 258 19.46 -19.39 14.24
N GLY A 259 18.80 -18.86 15.28
CA GLY A 259 19.19 -17.60 15.94
C GLY A 259 18.95 -16.35 15.09
N VAL A 260 18.08 -16.42 14.08
CA VAL A 260 17.73 -15.31 13.21
C VAL A 260 16.80 -14.36 13.96
N THR A 261 17.16 -13.08 14.02
CA THR A 261 16.41 -12.07 14.80
C THR A 261 16.18 -10.78 14.00
N GLY A 262 15.24 -9.96 14.49
CA GLY A 262 14.88 -8.67 13.91
C GLY A 262 14.42 -8.76 12.45
N SER A 263 14.82 -7.79 11.64
CA SER A 263 14.36 -7.65 10.25
C SER A 263 14.73 -8.81 9.33
N GLN A 264 15.65 -9.70 9.73
CA GLN A 264 16.00 -10.90 8.98
C GLN A 264 14.91 -11.97 9.02
N VAL A 265 14.13 -12.04 10.11
CA VAL A 265 13.01 -12.98 10.26
C VAL A 265 11.99 -12.81 9.13
N THR A 266 11.71 -11.57 8.74
CA THR A 266 10.81 -11.25 7.63
C THR A 266 11.25 -11.92 6.32
N LYS A 267 12.55 -11.88 5.97
CA LYS A 267 13.06 -12.51 4.75
C LYS A 267 12.94 -14.03 4.82
N PHE A 268 13.17 -14.60 6.00
CA PHE A 268 13.04 -16.04 6.23
C PHE A 268 11.60 -16.51 6.01
N ILE A 269 10.62 -15.78 6.58
CA ILE A 269 9.19 -16.04 6.39
C ILE A 269 8.78 -15.91 4.92
N MET A 270 9.19 -14.83 4.23
CA MET A 270 8.83 -14.62 2.82
C MET A 270 9.29 -15.78 1.94
N LYS A 271 10.53 -16.27 2.14
CA LYS A 271 11.08 -17.41 1.41
C LYS A 271 10.29 -18.70 1.68
N ALA A 272 9.95 -18.96 2.95
CA ALA A 272 9.17 -20.13 3.32
C ALA A 272 7.76 -20.12 2.69
N VAL A 273 7.10 -18.96 2.67
CA VAL A 273 5.77 -18.82 2.06
C VAL A 273 5.82 -18.98 0.54
N GLU A 274 6.84 -18.43 -0.14
CA GLU A 274 7.04 -18.65 -1.58
C GLU A 274 7.22 -20.14 -1.90
N GLN A 275 8.03 -20.85 -1.12
CA GLN A 275 8.24 -22.29 -1.28
C GLN A 275 6.96 -23.10 -1.03
N ALA A 276 6.25 -22.82 0.07
CA ALA A 276 5.02 -23.53 0.44
C ALA A 276 3.87 -23.29 -0.55
N THR A 277 3.85 -22.13 -1.21
CA THR A 277 2.81 -21.79 -2.19
C THR A 277 3.14 -22.22 -3.61
N HIS A 278 4.34 -22.77 -3.86
CA HIS A 278 4.84 -23.13 -5.19
C HIS A 278 4.71 -21.98 -6.21
N GLY A 279 5.01 -20.75 -5.78
CA GLY A 279 4.93 -19.55 -6.61
C GLY A 279 3.52 -18.94 -6.75
N ARG A 280 2.46 -19.57 -6.23
CA ARG A 280 1.09 -19.01 -6.23
C ARG A 280 1.02 -17.66 -5.52
N SER A 281 1.87 -17.42 -4.51
CA SER A 281 1.92 -16.15 -3.77
C SER A 281 2.26 -14.94 -4.65
N ALA A 282 3.11 -15.10 -5.67
CA ALA A 282 3.47 -14.02 -6.59
C ALA A 282 2.29 -13.64 -7.50
N MET A 283 1.59 -14.65 -8.05
CA MET A 283 0.39 -14.45 -8.86
C MET A 283 -0.73 -13.80 -8.04
N ALA A 284 -0.96 -14.32 -6.83
CA ALA A 284 -1.97 -13.77 -5.93
C ALA A 284 -1.64 -12.32 -5.52
N ASN A 285 -0.37 -12.00 -5.26
CA ASN A 285 0.06 -10.63 -4.98
C ASN A 285 -0.25 -9.66 -6.14
N ALA A 286 0.05 -10.06 -7.39
CA ALA A 286 -0.29 -9.26 -8.56
C ALA A 286 -1.81 -9.05 -8.70
N ALA A 287 -2.61 -10.10 -8.49
CA ALA A 287 -4.06 -10.01 -8.51
C ALA A 287 -4.62 -9.09 -7.41
N VAL A 288 -4.07 -9.16 -6.19
CA VAL A 288 -4.44 -8.27 -5.09
C VAL A 288 -4.16 -6.81 -5.45
N LEU A 289 -2.98 -6.50 -6.00
CA LEU A 289 -2.62 -5.14 -6.43
C LEU A 289 -3.66 -4.57 -7.41
N VAL A 290 -4.05 -5.36 -8.41
CA VAL A 290 -5.04 -4.97 -9.41
C VAL A 290 -6.42 -4.78 -8.77
N ASN A 291 -6.83 -5.68 -7.89
CA ASN A 291 -8.13 -5.61 -7.21
C ASN A 291 -8.25 -4.37 -6.30
N THR A 292 -7.23 -4.10 -5.47
CA THR A 292 -7.27 -2.93 -4.56
C THR A 292 -7.23 -1.63 -5.34
N ALA A 293 -6.49 -1.56 -6.45
CA ALA A 293 -6.45 -0.40 -7.33
C ALA A 293 -7.79 -0.14 -8.04
N GLU A 294 -8.47 -1.19 -8.51
CA GLU A 294 -9.81 -1.10 -9.09
C GLU A 294 -10.82 -0.54 -8.09
N ILE A 295 -10.84 -1.08 -6.86
CA ILE A 295 -11.71 -0.64 -5.77
C ILE A 295 -11.38 0.80 -5.34
N ALA A 296 -10.10 1.16 -5.27
CA ALA A 296 -9.69 2.53 -4.96
C ALA A 296 -10.18 3.53 -6.02
N GLY A 297 -10.09 3.16 -7.30
CA GLY A 297 -10.62 3.96 -8.40
C GLY A 297 -12.14 4.13 -8.29
N GLN A 298 -12.88 3.05 -7.97
CA GLN A 298 -14.33 3.11 -7.81
C GLN A 298 -14.71 4.01 -6.62
N LEU A 299 -14.06 3.82 -5.47
CA LEU A 299 -14.30 4.61 -4.27
C LEU A 299 -13.99 6.09 -4.49
N ALA A 300 -12.87 6.41 -5.14
CA ALA A 300 -12.53 7.79 -5.48
C ALA A 300 -13.57 8.41 -6.41
N MET A 301 -14.06 7.68 -7.42
CA MET A 301 -15.12 8.17 -8.30
C MET A 301 -16.44 8.41 -7.57
N VAL A 302 -16.86 7.51 -6.68
CA VAL A 302 -18.06 7.68 -5.85
C VAL A 302 -17.93 8.91 -4.95
N TYR A 303 -16.78 9.08 -4.31
CA TYR A 303 -16.48 10.23 -3.46
C TYR A 303 -16.55 11.56 -4.23
N HIS A 304 -15.94 11.62 -5.41
CA HIS A 304 -15.92 12.86 -6.21
C HIS A 304 -17.25 13.19 -6.88
N ARG A 305 -18.08 12.20 -7.25
CA ARG A 305 -19.43 12.43 -7.81
C ARG A 305 -20.43 12.98 -6.80
N SER A 306 -20.17 12.78 -5.51
CA SER A 306 -21.06 13.19 -4.43
C SER A 306 -20.85 14.66 -4.00
N ARG A 307 -19.99 15.41 -4.72
CA ARG A 307 -19.57 16.79 -4.44
C ARG A 307 -19.78 17.69 -5.65
#